data_AF-A0A2N1M2T2-F1
#
_entry.id   AF-A0A2N1M2T2-F1
#
_cell.length_a   1.000
_cell.length_b   1.000
_cell.length_c   1.000
_cell.angle_alpha   90.00
_cell.angle_beta   90.00
_cell.angle_gamma   90.00
#
_symmetry.space_group_name_H-M   'P 1'
#
loop_
_entity.id
_entity.type
_entity.pdbx_description
1 polymer ?
#
loop_
_entity_poly.entity_id
_entity_poly.type
_entity_poly.pdbx_seq_one_letter_code
_entity_poly.pdbx_strand_id
1 'polypeptide(L)'
;ENTTLDFSHIEGPHSGENLASKLFEVLKEFELLQKILGISTDNASNMNKMFSKFESICEYEGIEFIAKNQRVHCLAHIINLAVQNILKTLKEEAPENENEILQENTSASTLGVIAKVSYIIYN
;
A
#
# COMPACT_ATOMS: atom_id res chain seq x y z
N GLU A 1 12.34 10.73 17.56
CA GLU A 1 13.12 9.49 17.78
C GLU A 1 12.18 8.33 17.59
N ASN A 2 12.62 7.23 16.99
CA ASN A 2 11.77 6.06 16.70
C ASN A 2 12.27 4.88 17.53
N THR A 3 11.35 4.11 18.10
CA THR A 3 11.66 2.92 18.92
C THR A 3 10.99 1.70 18.33
N THR A 4 11.78 0.66 18.06
CA THR A 4 11.24 -0.65 17.67
C THR A 4 10.72 -1.35 18.91
N LEU A 5 9.44 -1.74 18.89
CA LEU A 5 8.83 -2.51 19.99
C LEU A 5 9.11 -4.00 19.85
N ASP A 6 9.00 -4.52 18.63
CA ASP A 6 9.15 -5.95 18.37
C ASP A 6 9.58 -6.23 16.91
N PHE A 7 10.26 -7.35 16.70
CA PHE A 7 10.55 -7.96 15.40
C PHE A 7 10.29 -9.46 15.50
N SER A 8 9.00 -9.82 15.46
CA SER A 8 8.56 -11.19 15.68
C SER A 8 8.44 -12.01 14.41
N HIS A 9 8.80 -13.29 14.54
CA HIS A 9 8.42 -14.32 13.59
C HIS A 9 6.97 -14.74 13.83
N ILE A 10 6.13 -14.70 12.79
CA ILE A 10 4.73 -15.15 12.87
C ILE A 10 4.69 -16.60 12.42
N GLU A 11 4.40 -17.51 13.34
CA GLU A 11 4.24 -18.92 13.00
C GLU A 11 2.94 -19.17 12.21
N GLY A 12 3.03 -20.00 11.17
CA GLY A 12 1.89 -20.32 10.31
C GLY A 12 1.65 -19.28 9.20
N PRO A 13 0.43 -19.21 8.65
CA PRO A 13 0.12 -18.28 7.55
C PRO A 13 0.27 -16.82 7.98
N HIS A 14 0.78 -15.97 7.09
CA HIS A 14 0.79 -14.51 7.27
C HIS A 14 -0.61 -13.91 6.99
N SER A 15 -1.62 -14.49 7.62
CA SER A 15 -3.00 -14.03 7.55
C SER A 15 -3.17 -12.70 8.30
N GLY A 16 -4.20 -11.94 7.95
CA GLY A 16 -4.50 -10.70 8.66
C GLY A 16 -4.84 -10.98 10.13
N GLU A 17 -5.48 -12.10 10.41
CA GLU A 17 -5.87 -12.52 11.74
C GLU A 17 -4.67 -12.80 12.65
N ASN A 18 -3.64 -13.48 12.13
CA ASN A 18 -2.42 -13.75 12.88
C ASN A 18 -1.63 -12.46 13.16
N LEU A 19 -1.58 -11.55 12.17
CA LEU A 19 -0.98 -10.24 12.35
C LEU A 19 -1.71 -9.41 13.41
N ALA A 20 -3.04 -9.44 13.44
CA ALA A 20 -3.84 -8.71 14.41
C ALA A 20 -3.61 -9.21 15.84
N SER A 21 -3.61 -10.53 16.03
CA SER A 21 -3.31 -11.15 17.33
C SER A 21 -1.91 -10.77 17.81
N LYS A 22 -0.91 -10.86 16.92
CA LYS A 22 0.47 -10.54 17.29
C LYS A 22 0.66 -9.06 17.62
N LEU A 23 0.05 -8.17 16.84
CA LEU A 23 0.05 -6.73 17.11
C LEU A 23 -0.58 -6.42 18.48
N PHE A 24 -1.71 -7.06 18.80
CA PHE A 24 -2.38 -6.89 20.08
C PHE A 24 -1.49 -7.34 21.25
N GLU A 25 -0.85 -8.51 21.15
CA GLU A 25 0.08 -9.01 22.17
C GLU A 25 1.20 -8.01 22.46
N VAL A 26 1.86 -7.50 21.41
CA VAL A 26 2.94 -6.52 21.56
C VAL A 26 2.40 -5.23 22.21
N LEU A 27 1.31 -4.67 21.72
CA LEU A 27 0.77 -3.44 22.29
C LEU A 27 0.28 -3.63 23.74
N LYS A 28 -0.16 -4.83 24.11
CA LYS A 28 -0.53 -5.18 25.48
C LYS A 28 0.70 -5.25 26.39
N GLU A 29 1.77 -5.91 25.95
CA GLU A 29 3.03 -6.04 26.69
C GLU A 29 3.64 -4.68 27.02
N PHE A 30 3.56 -3.72 26.10
CA PHE A 30 4.09 -2.37 26.27
C PHE A 30 3.08 -1.36 26.85
N GLU A 31 1.88 -1.79 27.25
CA GLU A 31 0.82 -0.92 27.81
C GLU A 31 0.43 0.25 26.87
N LEU A 32 0.37 -0.01 25.56
CA LEU A 32 0.12 0.99 24.51
C LEU A 32 -1.28 0.91 23.89
N LEU A 33 -2.09 -0.08 24.24
CA LEU A 33 -3.41 -0.31 23.64
C LEU A 33 -4.35 0.91 23.71
N GLN A 34 -4.30 1.69 24.79
CA GLN A 34 -5.13 2.90 24.97
C GLN A 34 -4.47 4.18 24.37
N LYS A 35 -3.32 4.06 23.72
CA LYS A 35 -2.50 5.19 23.22
C LYS A 35 -2.31 5.14 21.70
N ILE A 36 -3.19 4.42 21.00
CA ILE A 36 -3.09 4.23 19.55
C ILE A 36 -3.68 5.45 18.84
N LEU A 37 -2.81 6.32 18.32
CA LEU A 37 -3.24 7.42 17.44
C LEU A 37 -3.55 6.93 16.03
N GLY A 38 -2.76 6.00 15.51
CA GLY A 38 -2.92 5.43 14.18
C GLY A 38 -1.90 4.36 13.90
N ILE A 39 -2.25 3.44 13.00
CA ILE A 39 -1.41 2.32 12.57
C ILE A 39 -1.21 2.46 11.06
N SER A 40 0.06 2.50 10.64
CA SER A 40 0.40 2.50 9.21
C SER A 40 0.83 1.12 8.73
N THR A 41 0.23 0.66 7.64
CA THR A 41 0.54 -0.61 6.98
C THR A 41 0.67 -0.40 5.47
N ASP A 42 1.20 -1.38 4.75
CA ASP A 42 1.12 -1.38 3.29
C ASP A 42 -0.35 -1.48 2.79
N ASN A 43 -0.54 -1.33 1.48
CA ASN A 43 -1.87 -1.41 0.87
C ASN A 43 -2.21 -2.84 0.40
N ALA A 44 -1.81 -3.85 1.18
CA ALA A 44 -2.14 -5.24 0.87
C ALA A 44 -3.57 -5.61 1.35
N SER A 45 -4.23 -6.51 0.63
CA SER A 45 -5.62 -6.90 0.90
C SER A 45 -5.78 -7.64 2.24
N ASN A 46 -4.76 -8.35 2.69
CA ASN A 46 -4.73 -9.00 4.00
C ASN A 46 -4.72 -7.98 5.16
N MET A 47 -4.26 -6.75 4.94
CA MET A 47 -4.36 -5.69 5.96
C MET A 47 -5.82 -5.35 6.28
N ASN A 48 -6.75 -5.47 5.33
CA ASN A 48 -8.18 -5.27 5.62
C ASN A 48 -8.67 -6.26 6.70
N LYS A 49 -8.30 -7.54 6.57
CA LYS A 49 -8.63 -8.58 7.56
C LYS A 49 -7.95 -8.33 8.90
N MET A 50 -6.68 -7.86 8.87
CA MET A 50 -5.94 -7.51 10.07
C MET A 50 -6.67 -6.43 10.87
N PHE A 51 -7.02 -5.32 10.24
CA PHE A 51 -7.72 -4.22 10.91
C PHE A 51 -9.11 -4.63 11.42
N SER A 52 -9.90 -5.38 10.65
CA SER A 52 -11.20 -5.87 11.13
C SER A 52 -11.05 -6.79 12.34
N LYS A 53 -10.06 -7.69 12.34
CA LYS A 53 -9.81 -8.57 13.47
C LYS A 53 -9.31 -7.80 14.70
N PHE A 54 -8.40 -6.85 14.50
CA PHE A 54 -7.84 -6.03 15.57
C PHE A 54 -8.91 -5.16 16.23
N GLU A 55 -9.78 -4.52 15.43
CA GLU A 55 -10.94 -3.77 15.92
C GLU A 55 -11.87 -4.64 16.77
N SER A 56 -12.19 -5.86 16.33
CA SER A 56 -12.99 -6.79 17.16
C SER A 56 -12.30 -7.21 18.46
N ILE A 57 -10.97 -7.35 18.47
CA ILE A 57 -10.22 -7.66 19.70
C ILE A 57 -10.27 -6.45 20.65
N CYS A 58 -10.06 -5.24 20.13
CA CYS A 58 -10.15 -4.01 20.92
C CYS A 58 -11.55 -3.81 21.52
N GLU A 59 -12.61 -4.03 20.75
CA GLU A 59 -13.99 -3.96 21.23
C GLU A 59 -14.24 -4.92 22.40
N TYR A 60 -13.77 -6.17 22.28
CA TYR A 60 -13.90 -7.18 23.34
C TYR A 60 -13.17 -6.77 24.64
N GLU A 61 -12.00 -6.13 24.52
CA GLU A 61 -11.18 -5.69 25.66
C GLU A 61 -11.56 -4.28 26.17
N GLY A 62 -12.59 -3.64 25.60
CA GLY A 62 -13.04 -2.30 26.00
C GLY A 62 -12.06 -1.18 25.62
N ILE A 63 -11.34 -1.34 24.51
CA ILE A 63 -10.38 -0.38 23.96
C ILE A 63 -11.04 0.38 22.82
N GLU A 64 -10.98 1.72 22.86
CA GLU A 64 -11.49 2.55 21.77
C GLU A 64 -10.53 2.50 20.57
N PHE A 65 -10.90 1.71 19.57
CA PHE A 65 -10.20 1.64 18.31
C PHE A 65 -11.22 1.48 17.16
N ILE A 66 -11.17 2.38 16.20
CA ILE A 66 -11.98 2.39 14.99
C ILE A 66 -11.05 2.33 13.78
N ALA A 67 -11.01 1.18 13.10
CA ALA A 67 -10.10 0.93 12.00
C ALA A 67 -10.20 2.00 10.90
N LYS A 68 -11.41 2.45 10.61
CA LYS A 68 -11.68 3.50 9.60
C LYS A 68 -10.99 4.83 9.93
N ASN A 69 -10.84 5.16 11.22
CA ASN A 69 -10.31 6.44 11.66
C ASN A 69 -8.80 6.39 11.93
N GLN A 70 -8.27 5.21 12.29
CA GLN A 70 -6.90 5.03 12.76
C GLN A 70 -6.02 4.25 11.78
N ARG A 71 -6.54 3.77 10.64
CA ARG A 71 -5.72 3.13 9.60
C ARG A 71 -5.11 4.17 8.66
N VAL A 72 -3.79 4.07 8.44
CA VAL A 72 -3.04 4.90 7.50
C VAL A 72 -2.33 4.02 6.47
N HIS A 73 -2.56 4.24 5.18
CA HIS A 73 -1.82 3.52 4.14
C HIS A 73 -0.38 4.04 4.03
N CYS A 74 0.58 3.15 3.83
CA CYS A 74 1.99 3.50 3.65
C CYS A 74 2.19 4.32 2.37
N LEU A 75 2.60 5.57 2.52
CA LEU A 75 2.81 6.50 1.39
C LEU A 75 3.78 5.94 0.34
N ALA A 76 4.88 5.31 0.77
CA ALA A 76 5.85 4.72 -0.14
C ALA A 76 5.21 3.64 -1.02
N HIS A 77 4.33 2.81 -0.45
CA HIS A 77 3.61 1.79 -1.20
C HIS A 77 2.61 2.42 -2.20
N ILE A 78 1.91 3.49 -1.81
CA ILE A 78 1.01 4.23 -2.71
C ILE A 78 1.77 4.83 -3.89
N ILE A 79 2.93 5.44 -3.66
CA ILE A 79 3.79 5.98 -4.72
C ILE A 79 4.23 4.86 -5.66
N ASN A 80 4.66 3.72 -5.12
CA ASN A 80 5.07 2.57 -5.93
C ASN A 80 3.92 2.06 -6.81
N LEU A 81 2.69 1.95 -6.29
CA LEU A 81 1.51 1.57 -7.09
C LEU A 81 1.21 2.58 -8.20
N ALA A 82 1.29 3.89 -7.91
CA ALA A 82 1.08 4.92 -8.90
C ALA A 82 2.11 4.83 -10.05
N VAL A 83 3.39 4.67 -9.72
CA VAL A 83 4.46 4.52 -10.73
C VAL A 83 4.27 3.25 -11.55
N GLN A 84 3.93 2.12 -10.94
CA GLN A 84 3.68 0.87 -11.67
C GLN A 84 2.52 1.01 -12.67
N ASN A 85 1.44 1.68 -12.28
CA ASN A 85 0.32 1.96 -13.18
C ASN A 85 0.74 2.84 -14.36
N ILE A 86 1.48 3.93 -14.11
CA ILE A 86 1.98 4.82 -15.17
C ILE A 86 2.87 4.04 -16.15
N LEU A 87 3.81 3.24 -15.63
CA LEU A 87 4.70 2.44 -16.47
C LEU A 87 3.96 1.39 -17.29
N LYS A 88 2.87 0.82 -16.76
CA LYS A 88 2.04 -0.13 -17.49
C LYS A 88 1.33 0.54 -18.67
N THR A 89 0.70 1.69 -18.46
CA THR A 89 0.08 2.47 -19.53
C THR A 89 1.08 2.85 -20.62
N LEU A 90 2.30 3.25 -20.23
CA LEU A 90 3.35 3.60 -21.20
C LEU A 90 3.85 2.39 -22.01
N LYS A 91 3.82 1.18 -21.44
CA LYS A 91 4.24 -0.06 -22.11
C LYS A 91 3.18 -0.66 -23.03
N GLU A 92 1.90 -0.58 -22.65
CA GLU A 92 0.78 -1.10 -23.47
C GLU A 92 0.59 -0.29 -24.76
N GLU A 93 1.17 0.90 -24.85
CA GLU A 93 1.15 1.76 -26.04
C GLU A 93 2.51 1.86 -26.75
N ALA A 94 3.47 1.00 -26.41
CA ALA A 94 4.74 0.92 -27.11
C ALA A 94 4.60 -0.07 -28.29
N PRO A 95 5.05 0.29 -29.51
CA PRO A 95 5.01 -0.62 -30.65
C PRO A 95 5.74 -1.93 -30.32
N GLU A 96 5.09 -3.07 -30.59
CA GLU A 96 5.61 -4.40 -30.23
C GLU A 96 6.83 -4.81 -31.07
N ASN A 97 7.11 -4.08 -32.15
CA ASN A 97 8.22 -4.34 -33.04
C ASN A 97 8.97 -3.07 -33.47
N GLU A 98 10.24 -3.27 -33.78
CA GLU A 98 11.19 -2.24 -34.23
C GLU A 98 10.78 -1.61 -35.58
N ASN A 99 10.00 -2.33 -36.38
CA ASN A 99 9.58 -1.91 -37.72
C ASN A 99 8.41 -0.90 -37.69
N GLU A 100 7.59 -0.88 -36.64
CA GLU A 100 6.53 0.11 -36.41
C GLU A 100 7.12 1.49 -36.07
N ILE A 101 8.28 1.50 -35.39
CA ILE A 101 9.03 2.72 -35.04
C ILE A 101 9.63 3.38 -36.31
N LEU A 102 9.99 2.57 -37.31
CA LEU A 102 10.68 3.03 -38.52
C LEU A 102 9.76 3.48 -39.65
N GLN A 103 8.43 3.34 -39.51
CA GLN A 103 7.44 3.78 -40.51
C GLN A 103 6.72 5.09 -40.17
N GLU A 104 7.24 5.89 -39.23
CA GLU A 104 6.66 7.19 -38.90
C GLU A 104 7.00 8.27 -39.94
N ASN A 105 6.28 8.24 -41.07
CA ASN A 105 5.87 9.49 -41.71
C ASN A 105 4.92 10.21 -40.75
N THR A 106 5.49 11.16 -39.98
CA THR A 106 4.84 12.28 -39.28
C THR A 106 3.30 12.23 -39.26
N SER A 107 2.73 11.48 -38.31
CA SER A 107 1.32 11.64 -37.95
C SER A 107 1.19 11.54 -36.43
N ALA A 108 0.20 12.24 -35.86
CA ALA A 108 0.09 12.63 -34.45
C ALA A 108 0.01 11.48 -33.42
N SER A 109 0.22 10.24 -33.82
CA SER A 109 0.12 9.05 -32.98
C SER A 109 1.34 8.81 -32.08
N THR A 110 2.44 9.53 -32.28
CA THR A 110 3.67 9.30 -31.53
C THR A 110 4.08 10.55 -30.78
N LEU A 111 3.24 10.97 -29.83
CA LEU A 111 3.79 11.74 -28.71
C LEU A 111 4.84 10.84 -28.06
N GLY A 112 6.12 11.14 -28.27
CA GLY A 112 7.21 10.41 -27.63
C GLY A 112 7.01 10.34 -26.11
N VAL A 113 7.68 9.39 -25.44
CA VAL A 113 7.55 9.15 -23.99
C VAL A 113 7.56 10.45 -23.17
N ILE A 114 8.38 11.44 -23.56
CA ILE A 114 8.46 12.77 -22.93
C ILE A 114 7.16 13.57 -23.04
N ALA A 115 6.52 13.57 -24.22
CA ALA A 115 5.29 14.29 -24.45
C ALA A 115 4.09 13.63 -23.75
N LYS A 116 4.09 12.28 -23.64
CA LYS A 116 3.11 11.52 -22.85
C LYS A 116 3.24 11.77 -21.34
N VAL A 117 4.46 11.73 -20.82
CA VAL A 117 4.74 12.06 -19.41
C VAL A 117 4.33 13.50 -19.10
N SER A 118 4.60 14.43 -20.01
CA SER A 118 4.15 15.82 -19.87
C SER A 118 2.62 15.92 -19.81
N TYR A 119 1.89 15.22 -20.68
CA TYR A 119 0.42 15.24 -20.65
C TYR A 119 -0.15 14.75 -19.33
N ILE A 120 0.37 13.64 -18.78
CA ILE A 120 -0.07 13.06 -17.49
C ILE A 120 0.28 13.94 -16.30
N ILE A 121 1.40 14.68 -16.34
CA ILE A 121 1.82 15.54 -15.22
C ILE A 121 1.05 16.86 -15.19
N TYR A 122 0.67 17.38 -16.35
CA TYR A 122 0.08 18.71 -16.50
C TYR A 122 -1.44 18.74 -16.73
N ASN A 123 -2.13 17.59 -16.81
CA ASN A 123 -3.59 17.46 -16.88
C ASN A 123 -4.09 16.42 -15.88
#